data_AF-F8GCM2-F1
#
_entry.id   AF-F8GCM2-F1
#
_cell.length_a   1.000
_cell.length_b   1.000
_cell.length_c   1.000
_cell.angle_alpha   90.00
_cell.angle_beta   90.00
_cell.angle_gamma   90.00
#
_symmetry.space_group_name_H-M   'P 1'
#
loop_
_entity.id
_entity.type
_entity.pdbx_description
1 polymer ?
#
loop_
_entity_poly.entity_id
_entity_poly.type
_entity_poly.pdbx_seq_one_letter_code
_entity_poly.pdbx_strand_id
1 'polypeptide(L)'
;MRFISSSNWHKSSLVLRFLLLGVATTISFSISASQTTGTEKHPLETIEIAGISLNTPPETITKILQAQDYIPVNETLYTKQEPAQNGRSTVYRVEIEDTATSRQLSYFRSLTGGRNKSPAARDAAIPAAEITTAQQLYDFVCVVPQALQTERACMPQTPANIIFGHGQLIAIDAHYSALLKASDSSTSMIIKYIE
;
A
#
# COMPACT_ATOMS: atom_id res chain seq x y z
N MET A 1 -60.60 -64.22 19.64
CA MET A 1 -61.00 -63.13 18.70
C MET A 1 -59.77 -62.77 17.87
N ARG A 2 -59.65 -63.34 16.66
CA ARG A 2 -59.70 -62.71 15.30
C ARG A 2 -58.66 -61.59 15.14
N PHE A 3 -57.71 -61.60 14.18
CA PHE A 3 -57.85 -61.86 12.75
C PHE A 3 -56.58 -62.43 12.08
N ILE A 4 -56.80 -63.20 11.01
CA ILE A 4 -55.90 -63.50 9.90
C ILE A 4 -55.86 -62.27 8.97
N SER A 5 -54.73 -61.92 8.36
CA SER A 5 -54.71 -61.46 6.95
C SER A 5 -53.32 -61.49 6.32
N SER A 6 -53.23 -62.24 5.22
CA SER A 6 -52.23 -62.24 4.16
C SER A 6 -52.15 -60.95 3.36
N SER A 7 -51.02 -60.68 2.67
CA SER A 7 -51.03 -60.45 1.21
C SER A 7 -49.61 -60.41 0.61
N ASN A 8 -49.35 -61.31 -0.33
CA ASN A 8 -48.30 -61.21 -1.35
C ASN A 8 -48.68 -60.15 -2.40
N TRP A 9 -47.70 -59.46 -3.02
CA TRP A 9 -47.38 -59.56 -4.46
C TRP A 9 -46.49 -58.41 -5.01
N HIS A 10 -45.41 -58.86 -5.67
CA HIS A 10 -44.77 -58.39 -6.92
C HIS A 10 -44.57 -56.90 -7.24
N LYS A 11 -43.31 -56.54 -7.58
CA LYS A 11 -42.77 -56.28 -8.96
C LYS A 11 -41.40 -55.60 -8.82
N SER A 12 -40.28 -56.30 -9.06
CA SER A 12 -39.43 -56.19 -10.27
C SER A 12 -39.45 -54.83 -11.01
N SER A 13 -38.29 -54.15 -11.08
CA SER A 13 -37.81 -53.35 -12.23
C SER A 13 -36.42 -52.79 -11.88
N LEU A 14 -35.35 -53.40 -12.38
CA LEU A 14 -34.55 -52.94 -13.53
C LEU A 14 -33.77 -51.63 -13.30
N VAL A 15 -32.44 -51.77 -13.33
CA VAL A 15 -31.49 -50.93 -14.11
C VAL A 15 -31.24 -49.54 -13.49
N LEU A 16 -30.02 -49.15 -13.13
CA LEU A 16 -29.01 -48.72 -14.10
C LEU A 16 -27.66 -48.43 -13.39
N ARG A 17 -26.61 -48.98 -14.00
CA ARG A 17 -25.18 -48.66 -14.00
C ARG A 17 -24.77 -47.30 -13.41
N PHE A 18 -23.64 -47.24 -12.71
CA PHE A 18 -22.47 -46.41 -13.09
C PHE A 18 -21.24 -46.85 -12.27
N LEU A 19 -20.33 -47.57 -12.92
CA LEU A 19 -19.00 -47.88 -12.40
C LEU A 19 -18.06 -46.84 -13.04
N LEU A 20 -17.71 -45.80 -12.28
CA LEU A 20 -16.77 -44.77 -12.73
C LEU A 20 -15.34 -45.19 -12.35
N LEU A 21 -14.58 -45.58 -13.37
CA LEU A 21 -13.12 -45.63 -13.33
C LEU A 21 -12.59 -44.20 -13.20
N GLY A 22 -11.99 -43.87 -12.06
CA GLY A 22 -11.22 -42.64 -11.89
C GLY A 22 -9.81 -42.82 -12.42
N VAL A 23 -9.54 -42.35 -13.64
CA VAL A 23 -8.17 -42.17 -14.16
C VAL A 23 -7.65 -40.83 -13.64
N ALA A 24 -6.79 -40.86 -12.63
CA ALA A 24 -6.10 -39.68 -12.14
C ALA A 24 -4.96 -39.32 -13.09
N THR A 25 -5.23 -38.42 -14.05
CA THR A 25 -4.18 -37.75 -14.84
C THR A 25 -3.58 -36.63 -14.01
N THR A 26 -2.38 -36.85 -13.48
CA THR A 26 -1.55 -35.79 -12.89
C THR A 26 -1.05 -34.88 -14.01
N ILE A 27 -1.64 -33.71 -14.16
CA ILE A 27 -1.11 -32.65 -15.02
C ILE A 27 0.04 -32.00 -14.24
N SER A 28 1.27 -32.41 -14.53
CA SER A 28 2.47 -31.73 -14.07
C SER A 28 2.61 -30.42 -14.84
N PHE A 29 2.15 -29.31 -14.26
CA PHE A 29 2.49 -27.98 -14.73
C PHE A 29 3.95 -27.69 -14.34
N SER A 30 4.88 -27.90 -15.26
CA SER A 30 6.21 -27.32 -15.16
C SER A 30 6.07 -25.81 -15.36
N ILE A 31 6.00 -25.05 -14.26
CA ILE A 31 6.18 -23.60 -14.28
C ILE A 31 7.62 -23.37 -14.69
N SER A 32 7.84 -23.12 -15.98
CA SER A 32 9.09 -22.56 -16.46
C SER A 32 9.16 -21.14 -15.93
N ALA A 33 9.93 -20.93 -14.86
CA ALA A 33 10.37 -19.61 -14.46
C ALA A 33 11.18 -19.05 -15.62
N SER A 34 10.53 -18.21 -16.43
CA SER A 34 11.21 -17.38 -17.40
C SER A 34 12.03 -16.39 -16.58
N GLN A 35 13.33 -16.62 -16.46
CA GLN A 35 14.28 -15.62 -16.01
C GLN A 35 14.32 -14.53 -17.08
N THR A 36 13.43 -13.55 -16.95
CA THR A 36 13.57 -12.27 -17.63
C THR A 36 14.80 -11.59 -17.07
N THR A 37 15.89 -11.60 -17.83
CA THR A 37 17.10 -10.79 -17.59
C THR A 37 16.84 -9.33 -17.94
N GLY A 38 15.80 -8.74 -17.34
CA GLY A 38 15.67 -7.30 -17.20
C GLY A 38 15.89 -7.03 -15.72
N THR A 39 16.78 -6.11 -15.37
CA THR A 39 16.99 -5.67 -13.99
C THR A 39 15.63 -5.33 -13.39
N GLU A 40 15.10 -6.21 -12.55
CA GLU A 40 13.79 -6.02 -11.92
C GLU A 40 13.94 -4.80 -11.01
N LYS A 41 13.30 -3.69 -11.38
CA LYS A 41 13.37 -2.44 -10.62
C LYS A 41 12.82 -2.69 -9.23
N HIS A 42 13.52 -2.23 -8.20
CA HIS A 42 13.09 -2.42 -6.83
C HIS A 42 11.70 -1.75 -6.65
N PRO A 43 10.68 -2.40 -6.06
CA PRO A 43 9.31 -1.88 -6.08
C PRO A 43 9.17 -0.48 -5.46
N LEU A 44 9.99 -0.13 -4.45
CA LEU A 44 10.03 1.22 -3.88
C LEU A 44 10.34 2.32 -4.90
N GLU A 45 11.06 2.01 -5.97
CA GLU A 45 11.39 3.01 -6.98
C GLU A 45 10.19 3.41 -7.85
N THR A 46 9.10 2.64 -7.77
CA THR A 46 7.90 2.86 -8.58
C THR A 46 6.74 3.46 -7.78
N ILE A 47 6.84 3.52 -6.44
CA ILE A 47 5.81 4.13 -5.61
C ILE A 47 5.78 5.64 -5.87
N GLU A 48 4.62 6.12 -6.28
CA GLU A 48 4.41 7.54 -6.55
C GLU A 48 3.90 8.28 -5.31
N ILE A 49 4.63 9.33 -4.94
CA ILE A 49 4.25 10.29 -3.92
C ILE A 49 4.02 11.64 -4.62
N ALA A 50 2.80 12.16 -4.56
CA ALA A 50 2.39 13.34 -5.32
C ALA A 50 2.71 13.22 -6.83
N GLY A 51 2.51 12.02 -7.41
CA GLY A 51 2.72 11.72 -8.83
C GLY A 51 4.19 11.59 -9.27
N ILE A 52 5.15 11.62 -8.35
CA ILE A 52 6.57 11.39 -8.64
C ILE A 52 7.11 10.21 -7.84
N SER A 53 8.12 9.51 -8.38
CA SER A 53 8.79 8.38 -7.76
C SER A 53 10.31 8.57 -7.79
N LEU A 54 11.08 7.64 -7.21
CA LEU A 54 12.55 7.66 -7.33
C LEU A 54 13.02 7.55 -8.78
N ASN A 55 12.24 6.90 -9.65
CA ASN A 55 12.54 6.74 -11.08
C ASN A 55 12.12 7.93 -11.94
N THR A 56 11.39 8.90 -11.41
CA THR A 56 10.95 10.08 -12.19
C THR A 56 12.18 10.86 -12.66
N PRO A 57 12.36 11.13 -13.96
CA PRO A 57 13.49 11.92 -14.44
C PRO A 57 13.49 13.33 -13.83
N PRO A 58 14.62 13.86 -13.30
CA PRO A 58 14.68 15.16 -12.64
C PRO A 58 14.06 16.30 -13.45
N GLU A 59 14.28 16.31 -14.76
CA GLU A 59 13.77 17.32 -15.70
C GLU A 59 12.24 17.32 -15.84
N THR A 60 11.55 16.29 -15.37
CA THR A 60 10.08 16.16 -15.44
C THR A 60 9.38 16.49 -14.12
N ILE A 61 10.11 16.49 -12.99
CA ILE A 61 9.53 16.63 -11.64
C ILE A 61 8.76 17.94 -11.51
N THR A 62 9.39 19.06 -11.88
CA THR A 62 8.77 20.39 -11.78
C THR A 62 7.43 20.44 -12.50
N LYS A 63 7.35 19.88 -13.70
CA LYS A 63 6.12 19.86 -14.52
C LYS A 63 5.02 19.04 -13.85
N ILE A 64 5.35 17.86 -13.30
CA ILE A 64 4.38 16.99 -12.63
C ILE A 64 3.82 17.64 -11.36
N LEU A 65 4.70 18.26 -10.56
CA LEU A 65 4.30 18.92 -9.32
C LEU A 65 3.48 20.20 -9.59
N GLN A 66 3.87 21.01 -10.57
CA GLN A 66 3.09 22.20 -10.97
C GLN A 66 1.72 21.85 -11.53
N ALA A 67 1.57 20.72 -12.23
CA ALA A 67 0.26 20.24 -12.70
C ALA A 67 -0.68 19.85 -11.55
N GLN A 68 -0.16 19.73 -10.32
CA GLN A 68 -0.90 19.48 -9.09
C GLN A 68 -0.90 20.69 -8.15
N ASP A 69 -0.65 21.90 -8.69
CA ASP A 69 -0.65 23.19 -7.99
C ASP A 69 0.46 23.38 -6.95
N TYR A 70 1.54 22.59 -7.02
CA TYR A 70 2.74 22.88 -6.23
C TYR A 70 3.54 24.03 -6.85
N ILE A 71 4.02 24.92 -5.99
CA ILE A 71 4.86 26.06 -6.33
C ILE A 71 6.30 25.72 -5.90
N PRO A 72 7.31 25.86 -6.79
CA PRO A 72 8.70 25.70 -6.40
C PRO A 72 9.12 26.82 -5.46
N VAL A 73 9.72 26.46 -4.33
CA VAL A 73 10.36 27.40 -3.38
C VAL A 73 11.84 27.53 -3.72
N ASN A 74 12.48 26.42 -4.08
CA ASN A 74 13.84 26.34 -4.60
C ASN A 74 13.96 25.08 -5.50
N GLU A 75 15.18 24.70 -5.88
CA GLU A 75 15.44 23.57 -6.78
C GLU A 75 14.96 22.21 -6.23
N THR A 76 15.00 22.03 -4.89
CA THR A 76 14.68 20.77 -4.23
C THR A 76 13.31 20.78 -3.53
N LEU A 77 12.72 21.96 -3.29
CA LEU A 77 11.56 22.14 -2.43
C LEU A 77 10.36 22.72 -3.17
N TYR A 78 9.22 22.06 -3.02
CA TYR A 78 7.93 22.44 -3.59
C TYR A 78 6.88 22.50 -2.50
N THR A 79 6.00 23.51 -2.55
CA THR A 79 4.94 23.68 -1.56
C THR A 79 3.60 23.95 -2.23
N LYS A 80 2.54 23.42 -1.63
CA LYS A 80 1.15 23.72 -1.96
C LYS A 80 0.41 24.06 -0.67
N GLN A 81 -0.54 24.99 -0.73
CA GLN A 81 -1.40 25.31 0.40
C GLN A 81 -2.86 25.32 -0.03
N GLU A 82 -3.72 24.64 0.73
CA GLU A 82 -5.15 24.59 0.50
C GLU A 82 -5.90 25.05 1.75
N PRO A 83 -7.04 25.73 1.61
CA PRO A 83 -7.88 26.08 2.75
C PRO A 83 -8.45 24.80 3.40
N ALA A 84 -8.52 24.81 4.73
CA ALA A 84 -9.14 23.74 5.52
C ALA A 84 -10.25 24.32 6.42
N GLN A 85 -11.03 23.45 7.06
CA GLN A 85 -12.12 23.86 7.93
C GLN A 85 -11.62 24.75 9.09
N ASN A 86 -12.51 25.60 9.61
CA ASN A 86 -12.28 26.42 10.81
C ASN A 86 -11.13 27.43 10.68
N GLY A 87 -10.93 27.99 9.49
CA GLY A 87 -9.86 28.98 9.25
C GLY A 87 -8.45 28.40 9.33
N ARG A 88 -8.33 27.08 9.16
CA ARG A 88 -7.04 26.38 9.05
C ARG A 88 -6.60 26.33 7.59
N SER A 89 -5.35 25.95 7.37
CA SER A 89 -4.83 25.62 6.05
C SER A 89 -4.12 24.27 6.11
N THR A 90 -4.22 23.51 5.04
CA THR A 90 -3.38 22.34 4.80
C THR A 90 -2.17 22.80 4.03
N VAL A 91 -0.97 22.55 4.57
CA VAL A 91 0.29 22.81 3.89
C VAL A 91 0.87 21.47 3.46
N TYR A 92 1.19 21.38 2.18
CA TYR A 92 1.86 20.26 1.54
C TYR A 92 3.27 20.68 1.16
N ARG A 93 4.23 19.79 1.38
CA ARG A 93 5.63 19.98 1.04
C ARG A 93 6.14 18.71 0.37
N VAL A 94 6.77 18.88 -0.78
CA VAL A 94 7.53 17.84 -1.46
C VAL A 94 8.98 18.30 -1.53
N GLU A 95 9.90 17.44 -1.13
CA GLU A 95 11.33 17.68 -1.18
C GLU A 95 12.03 16.54 -1.90
N ILE A 96 12.93 16.90 -2.82
CA ILE A 96 13.71 15.97 -3.62
C ILE A 96 15.18 16.28 -3.38
N GLU A 97 15.88 15.37 -2.71
CA GLU A 97 17.33 15.42 -2.59
C GLU A 97 17.91 14.44 -3.60
N ASP A 98 18.69 14.94 -4.56
CA ASP A 98 19.32 14.13 -5.59
C ASP A 98 20.83 14.41 -5.59
N THR A 99 21.63 13.38 -5.33
CA THR A 99 23.08 13.44 -5.31
C THR A 99 23.65 12.34 -6.19
N ALA A 100 24.96 12.38 -6.44
CA ALA A 100 25.63 11.37 -7.26
C ALA A 100 25.45 9.93 -6.75
N THR A 101 25.20 9.73 -5.45
CA THR A 101 25.15 8.40 -4.81
C THR A 101 23.84 8.13 -4.07
N SER A 102 22.87 9.05 -4.12
CA SER A 102 21.63 8.87 -3.39
C SER A 102 20.50 9.71 -3.94
N ARG A 103 19.28 9.19 -3.83
CA ARG A 103 18.08 9.93 -4.14
C ARG A 103 17.03 9.77 -3.06
N GLN A 104 16.43 10.87 -2.62
CA GLN A 104 15.39 10.88 -1.60
C GLN A 104 14.19 11.67 -2.07
N LEU A 105 13.01 11.08 -1.89
CA LEU A 105 11.72 11.73 -2.09
C LEU A 105 11.02 11.83 -0.73
N SER A 106 10.74 13.06 -0.32
CA SER A 106 10.09 13.35 0.96
C SER A 106 8.80 14.13 0.72
N TYR A 107 7.73 13.69 1.37
CA TYR A 107 6.42 14.34 1.36
C TYR A 107 5.94 14.58 2.77
N PHE A 108 5.48 15.80 3.01
CA PHE A 108 4.90 16.21 4.27
C PHE A 108 3.60 16.95 4.04
N ARG A 109 2.57 16.56 4.80
CA ARG A 109 1.33 17.33 4.93
C ARG A 109 1.12 17.67 6.40
N SER A 110 0.71 18.89 6.67
CA SER A 110 0.31 19.32 8.01
C SER A 110 -0.82 20.34 7.96
N LEU A 111 -1.64 20.36 9.00
CA LEU A 111 -2.65 21.39 9.19
C LEU A 111 -2.07 22.54 10.03
N THR A 112 -2.05 23.75 9.47
CA THR A 112 -1.55 24.98 10.10
C THR A 112 -2.67 26.01 10.29
N GLY A 113 -2.43 27.03 11.12
CA GLY A 113 -3.38 28.12 11.37
C GLY A 113 -4.58 27.74 12.25
N GLY A 114 -5.30 28.78 12.71
CA GLY A 114 -6.51 28.66 13.54
C GLY A 114 -6.26 28.22 14.99
N ARG A 115 -7.19 28.54 15.89
CA ARG A 115 -7.24 27.96 17.24
C ARG A 115 -8.08 26.70 17.17
N ASN A 116 -7.48 25.53 17.39
CA ASN A 116 -8.23 24.27 17.40
C ASN A 116 -9.10 24.23 18.67
N LYS A 117 -10.38 24.61 18.56
CA LYS A 117 -11.30 24.67 19.70
C LYS A 117 -11.97 23.32 20.02
N SER A 118 -11.81 22.33 19.15
CA SER A 118 -12.37 21.01 19.32
C SER A 118 -11.26 19.97 19.10
N PRO A 119 -11.25 18.85 19.85
CA PRO A 119 -10.36 17.74 19.55
C PRO A 119 -10.56 17.30 18.10
N ALA A 120 -9.48 16.90 17.42
CA ALA A 120 -9.62 16.18 16.17
C ALA A 120 -10.52 14.96 16.40
N ALA A 121 -11.41 14.64 15.45
CA ALA A 121 -12.21 13.44 15.55
C ALA A 121 -11.25 12.24 15.63
N ARG A 122 -11.37 11.44 16.70
CA ARG A 122 -10.41 10.38 17.05
C ARG A 122 -10.12 9.41 15.90
N ASP A 123 -11.09 9.23 15.00
CA ASP A 123 -11.06 8.26 13.91
C ASP A 123 -11.24 8.92 12.54
N ALA A 124 -10.87 10.20 12.40
CA ALA A 124 -10.86 10.85 11.10
C ALA A 124 -9.94 10.10 10.13
N ALA A 125 -10.41 9.90 8.90
CA ALA A 125 -9.67 9.13 7.90
C ALA A 125 -8.48 9.93 7.33
N ILE A 126 -7.43 9.21 6.91
CA ILE A 126 -6.36 9.75 6.08
C ILE A 126 -6.98 10.29 4.77
N PRO A 127 -6.55 11.47 4.27
CA PRO A 127 -7.08 12.02 3.02
C PRO A 127 -6.99 11.05 1.83
N ALA A 128 -8.01 11.09 0.97
CA ALA A 128 -8.11 10.20 -0.19
C ALA A 128 -6.94 10.34 -1.18
N ALA A 129 -6.32 11.53 -1.26
CA ALA A 129 -5.15 11.76 -2.09
C ALA A 129 -3.88 11.03 -1.60
N GLU A 130 -3.87 10.54 -0.36
CA GLU A 130 -2.69 9.96 0.28
C GLU A 130 -2.86 8.49 0.65
N ILE A 131 -4.11 8.05 0.92
CA ILE A 131 -4.38 6.72 1.47
C ILE A 131 -3.82 5.60 0.59
N THR A 132 -3.96 5.70 -0.73
CA THR A 132 -3.48 4.67 -1.65
C THR A 132 -1.96 4.55 -1.62
N THR A 133 -1.23 5.66 -1.69
CA THR A 133 0.24 5.66 -1.61
C THR A 133 0.71 5.19 -0.22
N ALA A 134 0.05 5.62 0.86
CA ALA A 134 0.37 5.18 2.21
C ALA A 134 0.18 3.67 2.38
N GLN A 135 -0.90 3.11 1.84
CA GLN A 135 -1.14 1.67 1.84
C GLN A 135 -0.10 0.92 1.01
N GLN A 136 0.20 1.38 -0.21
CA GLN A 136 1.24 0.76 -1.04
C GLN A 136 2.60 0.72 -0.35
N LEU A 137 3.03 1.83 0.27
CA LEU A 137 4.28 1.89 1.00
C LEU A 137 4.27 1.00 2.24
N TYR A 138 3.17 0.99 3.00
CA TYR A 138 3.03 0.08 4.13
C TYR A 138 3.07 -1.38 3.69
N ASP A 139 2.33 -1.75 2.66
CA ASP A 139 2.20 -3.14 2.23
C ASP A 139 3.55 -3.69 1.79
N PHE A 140 4.32 -2.88 1.05
CA PHE A 140 5.68 -3.23 0.67
C PHE A 140 6.60 -3.46 1.89
N VAL A 141 6.51 -2.58 2.90
CA VAL A 141 7.40 -2.63 4.07
C VAL A 141 6.96 -3.70 5.10
N CYS A 142 5.66 -3.94 5.23
CA CYS A 142 5.07 -4.65 6.37
C CYS A 142 4.31 -5.94 6.02
N VAL A 143 3.97 -6.21 4.76
CA VAL A 143 3.43 -7.53 4.35
C VAL A 143 4.60 -8.49 4.11
N VAL A 144 5.29 -8.79 5.21
CA VAL A 144 6.52 -9.59 5.28
C VAL A 144 6.41 -10.62 6.41
N PRO A 145 7.34 -11.59 6.56
CA PRO A 145 7.34 -12.51 7.69
C PRO A 145 7.37 -11.79 9.05
N GLN A 146 6.76 -12.39 10.07
CA GLN A 146 6.55 -11.77 11.39
C GLN A 146 7.83 -11.26 12.06
N ALA A 147 8.98 -11.91 11.83
CA ALA A 147 10.27 -11.46 12.34
C ALA A 147 10.61 -10.05 11.81
N LEU A 148 10.46 -9.83 10.50
CA LEU A 148 10.70 -8.53 9.86
C LEU A 148 9.63 -7.51 10.22
N GLN A 149 8.37 -7.91 10.41
CA GLN A 149 7.33 -6.99 10.88
C GLN A 149 7.68 -6.41 12.27
N THR A 150 8.24 -7.26 13.14
CA THR A 150 8.68 -6.85 14.48
C THR A 150 9.87 -5.91 14.40
N GLU A 151 10.88 -6.25 13.60
CA GLU A 151 12.06 -5.42 13.37
C GLU A 151 11.70 -4.04 12.79
N ARG A 152 10.81 -4.01 11.81
CA ARG A 152 10.35 -2.79 11.14
C ARG A 152 9.27 -2.03 11.94
N ALA A 153 8.92 -2.50 13.13
CA ALA A 153 7.89 -1.93 13.99
C ALA A 153 6.57 -1.63 13.25
N CYS A 154 6.09 -2.59 12.47
CA CYS A 154 4.85 -2.49 11.72
C CYS A 154 3.64 -2.45 12.66
N MET A 155 2.85 -1.37 12.59
CA MET A 155 1.64 -1.22 13.40
C MET A 155 0.39 -1.54 12.55
N PRO A 156 -0.63 -2.22 13.11
CA PRO A 156 -1.85 -2.52 12.38
C PRO A 156 -2.44 -1.30 11.68
N GLN A 157 -2.72 -1.42 10.38
CA GLN A 157 -3.35 -0.36 9.59
C GLN A 157 -4.76 -0.09 10.11
N THR A 158 -5.13 1.18 10.13
CA THR A 158 -6.51 1.63 10.37
C THR A 158 -6.85 2.72 9.36
N PRO A 159 -8.14 3.01 9.10
CA PRO A 159 -8.51 4.15 8.26
C PRO A 159 -7.95 5.50 8.74
N ALA A 160 -7.70 5.62 10.05
CA ALA A 160 -7.21 6.84 10.69
C ALA A 160 -5.69 6.92 10.82
N ASN A 161 -4.98 5.79 10.67
CA ASN A 161 -3.54 5.73 10.88
C ASN A 161 -2.87 4.59 10.12
N ILE A 162 -1.81 4.94 9.38
CA ILE A 162 -0.88 3.98 8.77
C ILE A 162 0.54 4.42 9.15
N ILE A 163 1.27 3.54 9.81
CA ILE A 163 2.59 3.83 10.38
C ILE A 163 3.43 2.56 10.49
N PHE A 164 4.73 2.69 10.23
CA PHE A 164 5.75 1.72 10.60
C PHE A 164 6.96 2.44 11.19
N GLY A 165 7.93 1.70 11.73
CA GLY A 165 9.19 2.27 12.23
C GLY A 165 9.00 3.30 13.35
N HIS A 166 7.87 3.25 14.07
CA HIS A 166 7.45 4.31 15.01
C HIS A 166 7.41 5.73 14.39
N GLY A 167 7.21 5.84 13.07
CA GLY A 167 7.26 7.10 12.34
C GLY A 167 8.66 7.65 12.14
N GLN A 168 9.68 6.78 12.19
CA GLN A 168 11.07 7.10 11.88
C GLN A 168 11.47 6.47 10.55
N LEU A 169 12.56 7.00 9.97
CA LEU A 169 13.17 6.43 8.77
C LEU A 169 13.88 5.13 9.17
N ILE A 170 13.48 4.02 8.56
CA ILE A 170 14.07 2.70 8.80
C ILE A 170 14.72 2.17 7.53
N ALA A 171 15.79 1.39 7.69
CA ALA A 171 16.37 0.63 6.59
C ALA A 171 15.42 -0.50 6.20
N ILE A 172 15.21 -0.65 4.89
CA ILE A 172 14.43 -1.74 4.30
C ILE A 172 15.36 -2.86 3.87
N ASP A 173 16.47 -2.49 3.22
CA ASP A 173 17.58 -3.32 2.79
C ASP A 173 18.87 -2.48 2.72
N ALA A 174 19.90 -2.96 2.01
CA ALA A 174 21.19 -2.30 1.90
C ALA A 174 21.14 -0.93 1.19
N HIS A 175 20.17 -0.72 0.30
CA HIS A 175 20.08 0.44 -0.58
C HIS A 175 18.88 1.33 -0.26
N TYR A 176 17.80 0.77 0.27
CA TYR A 176 16.57 1.52 0.50
C TYR A 176 16.25 1.75 1.97
N SER A 177 15.76 2.95 2.25
CA SER A 177 15.15 3.32 3.52
C SER A 177 13.80 3.98 3.29
N ALA A 178 12.87 3.81 4.24
CA ALA A 178 11.54 4.40 4.14
C ALA A 178 11.03 4.91 5.48
N LEU A 179 10.12 5.88 5.43
CA LEU A 179 9.36 6.42 6.56
C LEU A 179 7.90 6.52 6.15
N LEU A 180 7.00 6.07 7.03
CA LEU A 180 5.57 6.30 6.88
C LEU A 180 4.93 6.64 8.22
N LYS A 181 4.26 7.78 8.26
CA LYS A 181 3.35 8.19 9.32
C LYS A 181 2.23 9.01 8.70
N ALA A 182 1.08 8.39 8.48
CA ALA A 182 -0.10 9.03 7.89
C ALA A 182 -1.26 9.04 8.87
N SER A 183 -1.90 10.20 9.04
CA SER A 183 -3.15 10.38 9.78
C SER A 183 -4.05 11.40 9.09
N ASP A 184 -5.22 11.71 9.66
CA ASP A 184 -6.10 12.79 9.19
C ASP A 184 -5.41 14.16 9.15
N SER A 185 -4.52 14.41 10.10
CA SER A 185 -4.03 15.75 10.47
C SER A 185 -2.57 16.00 10.06
N SER A 186 -1.83 14.93 9.79
CA SER A 186 -0.47 15.01 9.29
C SER A 186 -0.09 13.76 8.51
N THR A 187 0.74 13.94 7.49
CA THR A 187 1.32 12.82 6.75
C THR A 187 2.82 13.08 6.55
N SER A 188 3.63 12.05 6.72
CA SER A 188 5.06 12.02 6.41
C SER A 188 5.36 10.73 5.67
N MET A 189 5.85 10.85 4.45
CA MET A 189 6.27 9.73 3.60
C MET A 189 7.65 10.06 3.07
N ILE A 190 8.62 9.17 3.29
CA ILE A 190 9.97 9.31 2.74
C ILE A 190 10.36 7.99 2.12
N ILE A 191 10.92 8.04 0.92
CA ILE A 191 11.60 6.92 0.28
C ILE A 191 13.00 7.41 -0.11
N LYS A 192 14.02 6.67 0.30
CA LYS A 192 15.42 6.98 0.02
C LYS A 192 16.10 5.77 -0.62
N TYR A 193 16.88 6.03 -1.66
CA TYR A 193 17.83 5.12 -2.28
C TYR A 193 19.26 5.62 -2.06
N ILE A 194 20.19 4.70 -1.84
CA ILE A 194 21.63 4.91 -1.76
C ILE A 194 22.31 3.82 -2.59
N GLU A 195 23.29 4.23 -3.40
CA GLU A 195 24.12 3.32 -4.22
C GLU A 195 25.04 2.44 -3.37
#